data_AF-A0A662L2H2-F1
#
_entry.id   AF-A0A662L2H2-F1
#
_cell.length_a   1.000
_cell.length_b   1.000
_cell.length_c   1.000
_cell.angle_alpha   90.00
_cell.angle_beta   90.00
_cell.angle_gamma   90.00
#
_symmetry.space_group_name_H-M   'P 1'
#
loop_
_entity.id
_entity.type
_entity.pdbx_description
1 polymer ?
#
loop_
_entity_poly.entity_id
_entity_poly.type
_entity_poly.pdbx_seq_one_letter_code
_entity_poly.pdbx_strand_id
1 'polypeptide(L)'
;MRNAVAGVALLVMAAFLFYAAVEMHSFGSPAYSDMDDYFIENAQKETGANNVVTSIVFDYRGFDTLGEATVLFTAVAGTTAVFKKRREKK
;
A
#
# COMPACT_ATOMS: atom_id res chain seq x y z
N MET A 1 -34.14 0.12 -7.39
CA MET A 1 -33.24 0.93 -8.25
C MET A 1 -31.81 1.03 -7.69
N ARG A 2 -31.58 1.47 -6.44
CA ARG A 2 -30.22 1.58 -5.85
C ARG A 2 -29.34 0.34 -6.01
N ASN A 3 -29.84 -0.84 -5.65
CA ASN A 3 -29.04 -2.08 -5.73
C ASN A 3 -28.77 -2.50 -7.19
N ALA A 4 -29.68 -2.17 -8.12
CA ALA A 4 -29.46 -2.42 -9.54
C ALA A 4 -28.37 -1.50 -10.10
N VAL A 5 -28.39 -0.21 -9.74
CA VAL A 5 -27.33 0.74 -10.10
C VAL A 5 -25.98 0.31 -9.53
N ALA A 6 -25.93 -0.10 -8.26
CA ALA A 6 -24.71 -0.63 -7.64
C ALA A 6 -24.22 -1.91 -8.34
N GLY A 7 -25.13 -2.81 -8.69
CA GLY A 7 -24.80 -4.03 -9.44
C GLY A 7 -24.21 -3.73 -10.81
N VAL A 8 -24.82 -2.80 -11.57
CA VAL A 8 -24.29 -2.36 -12.87
C VAL A 8 -22.92 -1.70 -12.71
N ALA A 9 -22.74 -0.82 -11.73
CA ALA A 9 -21.45 -0.18 -11.49
C ALA A 9 -20.35 -1.20 -11.16
N LEU A 10 -20.66 -2.20 -10.35
CA LEU A 10 -19.71 -3.26 -9.99
C LEU A 10 -19.36 -4.13 -11.20
N LEU A 11 -20.33 -4.44 -12.06
CA LEU A 11 -20.10 -5.18 -13.30
C LEU A 11 -19.19 -4.40 -14.26
N VAL A 12 -19.43 -3.09 -14.41
CA VAL A 12 -18.58 -2.22 -15.24
C VAL A 12 -17.15 -2.17 -14.69
N MET A 13 -16.99 -1.98 -13.38
CA MET A 13 -15.68 -1.99 -12.74
C MET A 13 -14.96 -3.33 -12.91
N ALA A 14 -15.68 -4.44 -12.69
CA ALA A 14 -15.12 -5.78 -12.87
C ALA A 14 -14.68 -6.00 -14.32
N ALA A 15 -15.51 -5.64 -15.31
CA ALA A 15 -15.17 -5.75 -16.73
C ALA A 15 -13.90 -4.94 -17.07
N PHE A 16 -13.77 -3.73 -16.53
CA PHE A 16 -12.57 -2.91 -16.71
C PHE A 16 -11.32 -3.55 -16.09
N LEU A 17 -11.43 -4.09 -14.87
CA LEU A 17 -10.32 -4.79 -14.21
C LEU A 17 -9.92 -6.06 -14.97
N PHE A 18 -10.89 -6.82 -15.49
CA PHE A 18 -10.61 -8.00 -16.33
C PHE A 18 -9.94 -7.61 -17.65
N TYR A 19 -10.40 -6.54 -18.30
CA TYR A 19 -9.77 -6.03 -19.51
C TYR A 19 -8.31 -5.62 -19.25
N ALA A 20 -8.07 -4.85 -18.18
CA ALA A 20 -6.72 -4.48 -17.77
C ALA A 20 -5.85 -5.70 -17.45
N ALA A 21 -6.43 -6.76 -16.89
CA ALA A 21 -5.70 -7.99 -16.58
C ALA A 21 -5.29 -8.79 -17.82
N VAL A 22 -6.13 -8.80 -18.86
CA VAL A 22 -5.82 -9.45 -20.14
C VAL A 22 -4.74 -8.68 -20.91
N GLU A 23 -4.70 -7.36 -20.77
CA GLU A 23 -3.70 -6.48 -21.40
C GLU A 23 -2.39 -6.35 -20.61
N MET A 24 -2.19 -7.14 -19.54
CA MET A 24 -0.93 -7.13 -18.80
C MET A 24 0.25 -7.62 -19.66
N HIS A 25 1.43 -7.04 -19.44
CA HIS A 25 2.65 -7.46 -20.12
C HIS A 25 3.00 -8.92 -19.81
N SER A 26 3.82 -9.54 -20.66
CA SER A 26 4.30 -10.90 -20.42
C SER A 26 5.10 -10.98 -19.11
N PHE A 27 4.91 -12.08 -18.39
CA PHE A 27 5.65 -12.35 -17.17
C PHE A 27 7.17 -12.35 -17.45
N GLY A 28 7.94 -11.69 -16.59
CA GLY A 28 9.40 -11.59 -16.72
C GLY A 28 9.90 -10.59 -17.76
N SER A 29 9.02 -9.75 -18.32
CA SER A 29 9.40 -8.70 -19.29
C SER A 29 8.89 -7.33 -18.80
N PRO A 30 9.52 -6.74 -17.77
CA PRO A 30 9.15 -5.41 -17.31
C PRO A 30 9.38 -4.38 -18.42
N ALA A 31 8.40 -3.51 -18.65
CA ALA A 31 8.50 -2.47 -19.68
C ALA A 31 9.48 -1.35 -19.30
N TYR A 32 9.66 -1.11 -18.00
CA TYR A 32 10.56 -0.10 -17.44
C TYR A 32 11.23 -0.69 -16.19
N SER A 33 12.51 -1.05 -16.27
CA SER A 33 13.26 -1.64 -15.14
C SER A 33 14.33 -0.72 -14.55
N ASP A 34 14.58 0.47 -15.14
CA ASP A 34 15.68 1.34 -14.73
C ASP A 34 15.71 1.64 -13.21
N MET A 35 14.54 1.83 -12.60
CA MET A 35 14.41 2.04 -11.15
C MET A 35 14.76 0.76 -10.36
N ASP A 36 14.23 -0.38 -10.80
CA ASP A 36 14.43 -1.67 -10.15
C ASP A 36 15.92 -2.05 -10.20
N ASP A 37 16.53 -1.89 -11.37
CA ASP A 37 17.96 -2.14 -11.62
C ASP A 37 18.82 -1.24 -10.73
N TYR A 38 18.50 0.05 -10.61
CA TYR A 38 19.20 0.97 -9.71
C TYR A 38 19.18 0.48 -8.25
N PHE A 39 18.01 0.11 -7.73
CA PHE A 39 17.91 -0.36 -6.35
C PHE A 39 18.64 -1.68 -6.13
N ILE A 40 18.56 -2.62 -7.08
CA ILE A 40 19.27 -3.90 -6.99
C ILE A 40 20.79 -3.68 -6.94
N GLU A 41 21.32 -2.76 -7.75
CA GLU A 41 22.75 -2.49 -7.82
C GLU A 41 23.29 -1.66 -6.65
N ASN A 42 22.49 -0.74 -6.11
CA ASN A 42 22.99 0.29 -5.18
C ASN A 42 22.48 0.17 -3.74
N ALA A 43 21.37 -0.54 -3.47
CA ALA A 43 20.72 -0.54 -2.16
C ALA A 43 21.66 -0.91 -1.01
N GLN A 44 22.47 -1.97 -1.17
CA GLN A 44 23.40 -2.38 -0.12
C GLN A 44 24.47 -1.33 0.16
N LYS A 45 24.98 -0.67 -0.89
CA LYS A 45 26.01 0.36 -0.76
C LYS A 45 25.47 1.64 -0.12
N GLU A 46 24.25 2.03 -0.45
CA GLU A 46 23.64 3.28 0.01
C GLU A 46 23.02 3.17 1.41
N THR A 47 22.42 2.02 1.72
CA THR A 47 21.67 1.81 2.97
C THR A 47 22.39 0.92 3.98
N GLY A 48 23.38 0.14 3.54
CA GLY A 48 24.06 -0.86 4.38
C GLY A 48 23.24 -2.12 4.68
N ALA A 49 21.99 -2.20 4.20
CA ALA A 49 21.16 -3.38 4.37
C ALA A 49 21.34 -4.38 3.22
N ASN A 50 21.50 -5.67 3.57
CA ASN A 50 21.61 -6.74 2.58
C ASN A 50 20.27 -7.09 1.92
N ASN A 51 19.15 -6.66 2.50
CA ASN A 51 17.82 -6.91 1.96
C ASN A 51 17.31 -5.66 1.24
N VAL A 52 17.30 -5.72 -0.09
CA VAL A 52 16.84 -4.62 -0.97
C VAL A 52 15.40 -4.20 -0.65
N VAL A 53 14.51 -5.14 -0.29
CA VAL A 53 13.12 -4.81 0.06
C VAL A 53 13.06 -3.96 1.33
N THR A 54 13.86 -4.31 2.35
CA THR A 54 13.94 -3.51 3.58
C THR A 54 14.53 -2.13 3.30
N SER A 55 15.59 -2.06 2.49
CA SER A 55 16.19 -0.79 2.05
C SER A 55 15.16 0.11 1.36
N ILE A 56 14.30 -0.45 0.50
CA ILE A 56 13.27 0.32 -0.18
C ILE A 56 12.23 0.84 0.81
N VAL A 57 11.67 -0.02 1.65
CA VAL A 57 10.55 0.35 2.53
C VAL A 57 11.00 1.30 3.66
N PHE A 58 12.21 1.16 4.20
CA PHE A 58 12.67 1.97 5.33
C PHE A 58 13.57 3.14 4.97
N ASP A 59 14.42 3.03 3.94
CA ASP A 59 15.36 4.10 3.58
C ASP A 59 14.85 4.91 2.38
N TYR A 60 14.73 4.30 1.20
CA TYR A 60 14.34 5.03 -0.02
C TYR A 60 12.91 5.58 0.05
N ARG A 61 11.97 4.80 0.58
CA ARG A 61 10.55 5.11 0.72
C ARG A 61 10.11 5.14 2.19
N GLY A 62 11.02 5.51 3.09
CA GLY A 62 10.74 5.58 4.52
C GLY A 62 9.56 6.48 4.90
N PHE A 63 9.23 7.48 4.07
CA PHE A 63 8.09 8.35 4.29
C PHE A 63 6.74 7.61 4.14
N ASP A 64 6.65 6.63 3.24
CA ASP A 64 5.44 5.81 3.09
C ASP A 64 5.23 4.95 4.35
N THR A 65 6.31 4.35 4.87
CA THR A 65 6.29 3.56 6.12
C THR A 65 6.01 4.42 7.36
N LEU A 66 6.49 5.66 7.42
CA LEU A 66 6.09 6.61 8.45
C LEU A 66 4.57 6.90 8.38
N GLY A 67 4.04 7.00 7.17
CA GLY A 67 2.60 7.09 6.92
C GLY A 67 1.84 5.86 7.44
N GLU A 68 2.30 4.65 7.11
CA GLU A 68 1.73 3.40 7.61
C GLU A 68 1.72 3.34 9.14
N ALA A 69 2.84 3.69 9.78
CA ALA A 69 2.94 3.76 11.24
C ALA A 69 1.97 4.79 11.84
N THR A 70 1.78 5.92 11.17
CA THR A 70 0.83 6.96 11.58
C THR A 70 -0.62 6.48 11.47
N VAL A 71 -0.98 5.77 10.40
CA VAL A 71 -2.31 5.17 10.23
C VAL A 71 -2.58 4.14 11.33
N LEU A 72 -1.63 3.24 11.62
CA LEU A 72 -1.79 2.26 12.70
C LEU A 72 -1.89 2.94 14.07
N PHE A 73 -1.04 3.94 14.33
CA PHE A 73 -1.08 4.69 15.58
C PHE A 73 -2.43 5.38 15.77
N THR A 74 -2.94 6.06 14.75
CA THR A 74 -4.24 6.75 14.80
C THR A 74 -5.40 5.78 14.94
N ALA A 75 -5.35 4.60 14.31
CA ALA A 75 -6.36 3.55 14.49
C ALA A 75 -6.43 3.06 15.94
N VAL A 76 -5.27 2.78 16.56
CA VAL A 76 -5.19 2.33 17.96
C VAL A 76 -5.61 3.45 18.91
N ALA A 77 -5.10 4.67 18.71
CA ALA A 77 -5.43 5.83 19.53
C ALA A 77 -6.92 6.18 19.45
N GLY A 78 -7.50 6.18 18.24
CA GLY A 78 -8.91 6.45 18.00
C GLY A 78 -9.81 5.41 18.65
N THR A 79 -9.51 4.12 18.47
CA THR A 79 -10.24 3.02 19.12
C THR A 79 -10.17 3.15 20.63
N THR A 80 -8.99 3.38 21.19
CA THR A 80 -8.80 3.58 22.63
C THR A 80 -9.60 4.77 23.16
N ALA A 81 -9.62 5.89 22.43
CA ALA A 81 -10.37 7.07 22.80
C ALA A 81 -11.89 6.82 22.84
N VAL A 82 -12.43 6.08 21.87
CA VAL A 82 -13.85 5.70 21.81
C VAL A 82 -14.23 4.79 22.98
N PHE A 83 -13.41 3.78 23.29
CA PHE A 83 -13.70 2.81 24.35
C PHE A 83 -13.28 3.26 25.75
N LYS A 84 -12.65 4.43 25.90
CA LYS A 84 -12.24 4.96 27.21
C LYS A 84 -13.46 5.27 28.07
N LYS A 85 -13.71 4.45 29.09
CA LYS A 85 -14.79 4.66 30.07
C LYS A 85 -14.62 6.04 30.74
N ARG A 86 -15.64 6.89 30.64
CA ARG A 86 -15.68 8.14 31.41
C ARG A 86 -15.84 7.78 32.88
N ARG A 87 -14.91 8.22 33.71
CA ARG A 87 -15.01 8.08 35.16
C ARG A 87 -16.08 9.06 35.63
N GLU A 88 -17.23 8.56 36.06
CA GLU A 88 -18.22 9.41 36.74
C GLU A 88 -17.56 9.99 37.99
N LYS A 89 -17.53 11.32 38.08
CA LYS A 89 -17.13 11.99 39.31
C LYS A 89 -18.26 11.76 40.31
N LYS A 90 -17.97 11.02 41.39
CA LYS A 90 -18.77 11.06 42.61
C LYS A 90 -18.58 12.41 43.30
#